data_AF-A0A8S2VX92-F1
#
_entry.id   AF-A0A8S2VX92-F1
#
_cell.length_a   1.000
_cell.length_b   1.000
_cell.length_c   1.000
_cell.angle_alpha   90.00
_cell.angle_beta   90.00
_cell.angle_gamma   90.00
#
_symmetry.space_group_name_H-M   'P 1'
#
loop_
_entity.id
_entity.type
_entity.pdbx_description
1 polymer ?
#
loop_
_entity_poly.entity_id
_entity_poly.type
_entity_poly.pdbx_seq_one_letter_code
_entity_poly.pdbx_strand_id
1 'polypeptide(L)' 'LEHNPTLFDRKIVIDISNQQDQKPRQDELSNAERLQMAIPNAYIVKAFNTISSFVMRNATAGEPRSVPVASDHSLARDK' A
#
# COMPACT_ATOMS: atom_id res chain seq x y z
N LEU A 1 -21.94 9.25 9.77
CA LEU A 1 -21.07 8.13 9.35
C LEU A 1 -20.64 7.42 10.62
N GLU A 2 -21.27 6.29 10.95
CA GLU A 2 -20.92 5.55 12.16
C GLU A 2 -19.48 5.05 12.08
N HIS A 3 -18.73 5.30 13.14
CA HIS A 3 -17.37 4.81 13.27
C HIS A 3 -17.45 3.31 13.60
N ASN A 4 -17.22 2.44 12.61
CA ASN A 4 -17.10 1.01 12.84
C ASN A 4 -15.61 0.67 13.09
N PRO A 5 -15.17 0.54 14.35
CA PRO A 5 -13.75 0.36 14.67
C PRO A 5 -13.17 -0.95 14.14
N THR A 6 -14.02 -1.94 13.81
CA THR A 6 -13.58 -3.27 13.34
C THR A 6 -13.72 -3.42 11.83
N LEU A 7 -14.00 -2.33 11.10
CA LEU A 7 -14.26 -2.40 9.65
C LEU A 7 -13.11 -3.07 8.87
N PHE A 8 -11.87 -2.89 9.32
CA PHE A 8 -10.67 -3.37 8.63
C PHE A 8 -10.04 -4.62 9.27
N ASP A 9 -10.64 -5.16 10.33
CA ASP A 9 -10.09 -6.31 11.04
C ASP A 9 -9.90 -7.50 10.11
N ARG A 10 -8.68 -8.04 10.11
CA ARG A 10 -8.23 -9.19 9.29
C ARG A 10 -8.42 -8.99 7.79
N LYS A 11 -8.61 -7.76 7.32
CA LYS A 11 -8.63 -7.42 5.90
C LYS A 11 -7.23 -7.10 5.41
N ILE A 12 -6.98 -7.39 4.14
CA ILE A 12 -5.84 -6.86 3.42
C ILE A 12 -6.18 -5.42 3.03
N VAL A 13 -5.36 -4.46 3.44
CA VAL A 13 -5.51 -3.05 3.09
C VAL A 13 -4.27 -2.61 2.32
N ILE A 14 -4.47 -2.13 1.10
CA ILE A 14 -3.37 -1.79 0.18
C ILE A 14 -3.11 -0.29 0.22
N ASP A 15 -1.92 0.12 0.67
CA ASP A 15 -1.44 1.50 0.57
C ASP A 15 -0.81 1.74 -0.81
N ILE A 16 -1.45 2.59 -1.61
CA ILE A 16 -1.00 2.97 -2.96
C ILE A 16 -0.31 4.35 -3.01
N SER A 17 -0.08 5.00 -1.87
CA SER A 17 0.41 6.38 -1.83
C SER A 17 1.88 6.51 -2.25
N ASN A 18 2.27 7.68 -2.76
CA ASN A 18 3.67 8.08 -2.85
C ASN A 18 3.91 9.23 -1.86
N GLN A 19 5.10 9.28 -1.24
CA GLN A 19 5.51 10.45 -0.47
C GLN A 19 5.83 11.59 -1.43
N GLN A 20 5.36 12.80 -1.12
CA GLN A 20 5.59 13.99 -1.94
C GLN A 20 6.99 14.59 -1.71
N ASP A 21 7.65 14.22 -0.62
CA ASP A 21 8.98 14.71 -0.29
C ASP A 21 10.06 13.98 -1.12
N GLN A 22 10.94 14.76 -1.75
CA GLN A 22 11.93 14.25 -2.72
C GLN A 22 12.96 13.30 -2.09
N LYS A 23 13.10 13.27 -0.76
CA LYS A 23 13.95 12.32 -0.01
C LYS A 23 13.33 12.01 1.35
N PRO A 24 12.83 10.79 1.57
CA PRO A 24 12.51 10.33 2.92
C PRO A 24 13.79 10.39 3.76
N ARG A 25 13.68 10.90 4.99
CA ARG A 25 14.76 10.69 5.97
C ARG A 25 14.79 9.20 6.32
N GLN A 26 15.98 8.68 6.56
CA GLN A 26 16.17 7.25 6.81
C GLN A 26 15.40 6.74 8.05
N ASP A 27 15.11 7.63 9.01
CA ASP A 27 14.38 7.33 10.24
C ASP A 27 12.87 7.62 10.14
N GLU A 28 12.37 7.98 8.95
CA GLU A 28 10.96 8.33 8.78
C GLU A 28 10.13 7.14 8.33
N LEU A 29 9.09 6.84 9.13
CA LEU A 29 8.08 5.84 8.77
C LEU A 29 7.40 6.18 7.44
N SER A 30 7.27 5.18 6.59
CA SER A 30 6.43 5.20 5.40
C SER A 30 4.95 5.35 5.77
N ASN A 31 4.12 5.74 4.80
CA ASN A 31 2.67 5.82 5.00
C ASN A 31 2.06 4.44 5.33
N ALA A 32 2.61 3.36 4.79
CA ALA A 32 2.16 2.00 5.07
C ALA A 32 2.42 1.61 6.54
N GLU A 33 3.58 1.95 7.08
CA GLU A 33 3.90 1.71 8.50
C GLU A 33 3.00 2.54 9.42
N ARG A 34 2.78 3.82 9.10
CA ARG A 34 1.83 4.67 9.84
C ARG A 34 0.41 4.10 9.79
N LEU A 35 -0.01 3.56 8.64
CA LEU A 35 -1.32 2.92 8.47
C LEU A 35 -1.42 1.63 9.31
N GLN A 36 -0.36 0.82 9.37
CA GLN A 36 -0.32 -0.39 10.18
C GLN A 36 -0.46 -0.08 11.67
N MET A 37 0.13 1.04 12.13
CA MET A 37 -0.05 1.52 13.50
C MET A 37 -1.48 2.01 13.77
N ALA A 38 -2.13 2.64 12.78
CA ALA A 38 -3.48 3.20 12.94
C ALA A 38 -4.59 2.13 12.92
N ILE A 39 -4.42 1.04 12.17
CA ILE A 39 -5.38 -0.07 12.08
C ILE A 39 -4.67 -1.42 12.34
N PRO A 40 -4.27 -1.71 13.59
CA PRO A 40 -3.35 -2.81 13.92
C PRO A 40 -3.85 -4.21 13.59
N ASN A 41 -5.17 -4.40 13.47
CA ASN A 41 -5.78 -5.69 13.14
C ASN A 41 -5.88 -5.94 11.62
N ALA A 42 -5.56 -4.95 10.79
CA ALA A 42 -5.50 -5.10 9.34
C ALA A 42 -4.12 -5.60 8.91
N TYR A 43 -4.06 -6.26 7.76
CA TYR A 43 -2.82 -6.64 7.10
C TYR A 43 -2.48 -5.59 6.05
N ILE A 44 -1.54 -4.70 6.37
CA ILE A 44 -1.16 -3.63 5.45
C ILE A 44 -0.19 -4.15 4.39
N VAL A 45 -0.46 -3.81 3.14
CA VAL A 45 0.38 -4.13 1.99
C VAL A 45 0.72 -2.85 1.25
N LYS A 46 2.01 -2.61 1.00
CA LYS A 46 2.48 -1.53 0.12
C LYS A 46 2.58 -2.09 -1.29
N ALA A 47 1.80 -1.54 -2.23
CA ALA A 47 1.81 -1.95 -3.63
C ALA A 47 1.28 -0.85 -4.55
N PHE A 48 1.46 -1.05 -5.86
CA PHE A 48 0.96 -0.23 -6.98
C PHE A 48 1.42 1.24 -7.03
N ASN A 49 2.12 1.74 -6.02
CA ASN A 49 2.59 3.12 -5.96
C ASN A 49 3.59 3.45 -7.09
N THR A 50 4.25 2.46 -7.69
CA THR A 50 5.16 2.63 -8.83
C THR A 50 4.47 2.64 -10.20
N ILE A 51 3.18 2.34 -10.27
CA ILE A 51 2.42 2.28 -11.53
C ILE A 51 1.53 3.51 -11.65
N SER A 52 1.65 4.23 -12.77
CA SER A 52 0.76 5.35 -13.06
C SER A 52 -0.65 4.86 -13.38
N SER A 53 -1.66 5.67 -13.05
CA SER A 53 -3.07 5.37 -13.39
C SER A 53 -3.29 5.20 -14.90
N PHE A 54 -2.50 5.88 -15.73
CA PHE A 54 -2.53 5.73 -17.19
C PHE A 54 -2.08 4.33 -17.63
N VAL A 55 -0.95 3.84 -17.12
CA VAL A 55 -0.43 2.50 -17.42
C VAL A 55 -1.37 1.42 -16.88
N MET A 56 -1.97 1.64 -15.70
CA MET A 56 -2.95 0.71 -15.13
C MET A 56 -4.22 0.60 -15.99
N ARG A 57 -4.66 1.69 -16.62
CA ARG A 57 -5.86 1.72 -17.47
C ARG A 57 -5.62 1.24 -18.90
N ASN A 58 -4.45 1.51 -19.46
CA ASN A 58 -4.17 1.27 -20.87
C ASN A 58 -3.30 0.03 -21.07
N ALA A 59 -3.92 -1.04 -21.57
CA ALA A 59 -3.27 -2.32 -21.74
C ALA A 59 -2.10 -2.32 -22.75
N THR A 60 -1.99 -1.27 -23.57
CA THR A 60 -1.00 -1.10 -24.64
C THR A 60 0.19 -0.21 -24.26
N ALA A 61 0.26 0.28 -23.02
CA ALA A 61 1.24 1.29 -22.60
C ALA A 61 2.72 0.82 -22.58
N GLY A 62 3.03 -0.42 -22.96
CA GLY A 62 4.39 -0.92 -23.19
C GLY A 62 5.29 -1.06 -21.95
N GLU A 63 4.97 -0.43 -20.82
CA GLU A 63 5.77 -0.50 -19.61
C GLU A 63 5.58 -1.82 -18.83
N PRO A 64 6.65 -2.34 -18.19
CA PRO A 64 6.57 -3.52 -17.33
C PRO A 64 5.56 -3.30 -16.20
N ARG A 65 4.58 -4.21 -16.07
CA ARG A 65 3.60 -4.22 -14.97
C ARG A 65 4.11 -4.93 -13.71
N SER A 66 5.42 -4.87 -13.48
CA SER A 66 5.98 -5.41 -12.25
C SER A 66 5.69 -4.45 -11.11
N VAL A 67 5.01 -4.94 -10.08
CA VAL A 67 4.63 -4.15 -8.91
C VAL A 67 5.45 -4.64 -7.72
N PRO A 68 6.30 -3.80 -7.12
CA PRO A 68 6.90 -4.12 -5.83
C PRO A 68 5.81 -4.29 -4.78
N VAL A 69 5.89 -5.37 -4.01
CA VAL A 69 4.94 -5.68 -2.93
C VAL A 69 5.70 -5.89 -1.63
N ALA A 70 5.30 -5.17 -0.57
CA ALA A 70 5.87 -5.32 0.76
C ALA A 70 4.79 -5.41 1.84
N SER A 71 4.99 -6.29 2.82
CA SER A 71 4.13 -6.46 4.00
C SER A 71 4.86 -7.32 5.05
N ASP A 72 4.54 -7.10 6.32
CA ASP A 72 4.96 -7.98 7.43
C ASP A 72 4.18 -9.30 7.45
N HIS A 73 3.00 -9.35 6.82
CA HIS A 73 2.17 -10.54 6.75
C HIS A 73 2.39 -11.27 5.42
N SER A 74 3.22 -12.32 5.41
CA SER A 74 3.61 -13.06 4.21
C SER A 74 2.43 -13.55 3.37
N LEU A 75 1.40 -14.12 4.01
CA LEU A 75 0.20 -14.57 3.30
C LEU A 75 -0.61 -13.42 2.71
N ALA A 76 -0.50 -12.19 3.23
CA ALA A 76 -1.21 -11.04 2.64
C ALA A 76 -0.44 -10.47 1.46
N ARG A 77 0.90 -10.52 1.51
CA ARG A 77 1.80 -10.14 0.42
C ARG A 77 1.67 -11.04 -0.80
N ASP A 78 1.48 -12.34 -0.58
CA ASP A 78 1.51 -13.37 -1.62
C ASP A 78 0.11 -13.69 -2.22
N LYS A 79 -0.93 -12.92 -1.84
CA LYS A 79 -2.32 -13.04 -2.33
C LYS A 79 -2.60 -12.07 -3.46
#